data_AF-X1UCF4-F1
#
_entry.id   AF-X1UCF4-F1
#
_cell.length_a   1.000
_cell.length_b   1.000
_cell.length_c   1.000
_cell.angle_alpha   90.00
_cell.angle_beta   90.00
_cell.angle_gamma   90.00
#
_symmetry.space_group_name_H-M   'P 1'
#
loop_
_entity.id
_entity.type
_entity.pdbx_description
1 polymer ?
#
loop_
_entity_poly.entity_id
_entity_poly.type
_entity_poly.pdbx_seq_one_letter_code
_entity_poly.pdbx_strand_id
1 'polypeptide(L)'
;PFNHKPAKTVLMRQGIPFWDYLDQAGIESTFYDLPSNYPPSPSKYGNHRCLSGMGTPDLLGTYGTYQHFAEDGPFETESEGGGKRSRIYFENDTSRPVTLLGPQNTLLKDPQKTTIDFIVHRDKKAQAAVIEIQNQTIILKKGMWSKWMKLNFEMSTPALMPDKGISGICRFYLQEISPNFRLYASPVNADPTDPAIQITEPPEFCREIANKLGLFYTTGFQEDHKALSNKAFTDDEFVYQAEYVLQERINLLNYALDN
;
A
#
# COMPACT_ATOMS: atom_id res chain seq x y z
N PRO A 1 -17.62 11.05 27.80
CA PRO A 1 -16.87 11.98 26.91
C PRO A 1 -16.71 11.47 25.47
N PHE A 2 -16.66 10.16 25.24
CA PHE A 2 -16.58 9.59 23.88
C PHE A 2 -17.79 8.69 23.61
N ASN A 3 -18.93 9.30 23.27
CA ASN A 3 -20.12 8.60 22.76
C ASN A 3 -20.06 8.45 21.22
N HIS A 4 -18.86 8.58 20.64
CA HIS A 4 -18.63 8.48 19.21
C HIS A 4 -18.41 7.01 18.84
N LYS A 5 -19.26 6.45 17.98
CA LYS A 5 -18.96 5.15 17.36
C LYS A 5 -17.85 5.36 16.34
N PRO A 6 -16.73 4.62 16.41
CA PRO A 6 -15.70 4.73 15.39
C PRO A 6 -16.29 4.42 14.01
N ALA A 7 -15.74 5.06 12.98
CA ALA A 7 -16.13 4.76 11.62
C ALA A 7 -15.89 3.25 11.35
N LYS A 8 -16.83 2.63 10.66
CA LYS A 8 -16.75 1.22 10.28
C LYS A 8 -16.87 1.11 8.77
N THR A 9 -15.93 0.42 8.15
CA THR A 9 -16.05 0.01 6.76
C THR A 9 -17.14 -1.05 6.62
N VAL A 10 -18.07 -0.85 5.69
CA VAL A 10 -19.20 -1.75 5.45
C VAL A 10 -19.14 -2.25 4.03
N LEU A 11 -19.32 -3.56 3.86
CA LEU A 11 -19.45 -4.18 2.54
C LEU A 11 -20.78 -3.76 1.91
N MET A 12 -20.71 -3.07 0.77
CA MET A 12 -21.88 -2.55 0.07
C MET A 12 -22.43 -3.50 -1.01
N ARG A 13 -21.83 -4.70 -1.18
CA ARG A 13 -22.35 -5.71 -2.10
C ARG A 13 -23.79 -6.06 -1.73
N GLN A 14 -24.64 -6.15 -2.74
CA GLN A 14 -26.03 -6.59 -2.60
C GLN A 14 -26.20 -8.03 -3.10
N GLY A 15 -27.25 -8.69 -2.61
CA GLY A 15 -27.55 -10.08 -2.93
C GLY A 15 -26.72 -11.07 -2.11
N ILE A 16 -27.15 -12.32 -2.15
CA ILE A 16 -26.44 -13.44 -1.53
C ILE A 16 -25.44 -13.97 -2.57
N PRO A 17 -24.13 -13.91 -2.32
CA PRO A 17 -23.15 -14.42 -3.25
C PRO A 17 -23.20 -15.96 -3.30
N PHE A 18 -22.73 -16.56 -4.38
CA PHE A 18 -22.86 -18.01 -4.54
C PHE A 18 -22.05 -18.80 -3.49
N TRP A 19 -20.93 -18.26 -3.02
CA TRP A 19 -20.10 -18.91 -2.00
C TRP A 19 -20.76 -18.96 -0.62
N ASP A 20 -21.75 -18.12 -0.31
CA ASP A 20 -22.55 -18.26 0.92
C ASP A 20 -23.35 -19.59 0.88
N TYR A 21 -23.83 -20.00 -0.31
CA TYR A 21 -24.51 -21.28 -0.46
C TYR A 21 -23.53 -22.46 -0.35
N LEU A 22 -22.30 -22.30 -0.87
CA LEU A 22 -21.24 -23.32 -0.70
C LEU A 22 -20.85 -23.47 0.77
N ASP A 23 -20.68 -22.34 1.47
CA ASP A 23 -20.38 -22.29 2.90
C ASP A 23 -21.44 -23.04 3.70
N GLN A 24 -22.73 -22.75 3.45
CA GLN A 24 -23.85 -23.42 4.10
C GLN A 24 -23.95 -24.92 3.76
N ALA A 25 -23.58 -25.32 2.54
CA ALA A 25 -23.61 -26.71 2.10
C ALA A 25 -22.43 -27.55 2.60
N GLY A 26 -21.46 -26.95 3.31
CA GLY A 26 -20.25 -27.66 3.73
C GLY A 26 -19.25 -27.89 2.59
N ILE A 27 -19.33 -27.10 1.52
CA ILE A 27 -18.41 -27.19 0.37
C ILE A 27 -17.30 -26.17 0.59
N GLU A 28 -16.07 -26.68 0.78
CA GLU A 28 -14.90 -25.84 0.93
C GLU A 28 -14.62 -25.00 -0.31
N SER A 29 -14.37 -23.71 -0.11
CA SER A 29 -14.07 -22.78 -1.19
C SER A 29 -13.04 -21.74 -0.77
N THR A 30 -11.98 -21.60 -1.57
CA THR A 30 -10.93 -20.61 -1.34
C THR A 30 -10.86 -19.67 -2.54
N PHE A 31 -10.96 -18.37 -2.30
CA PHE A 31 -10.92 -17.35 -3.33
C PHE A 31 -9.71 -16.43 -3.14
N TYR A 32 -9.01 -16.15 -4.24
CA TYR A 32 -7.91 -15.21 -4.27
C TYR A 32 -8.33 -14.01 -5.13
N ASP A 33 -8.04 -12.79 -4.65
CA ASP A 33 -8.42 -11.53 -5.30
C ASP A 33 -9.92 -11.42 -5.67
N LEU A 34 -10.80 -11.85 -4.76
CA LEU A 34 -12.26 -11.83 -4.97
C LEU A 34 -12.78 -10.38 -5.10
N PRO A 35 -13.30 -9.97 -6.27
CA PRO A 35 -13.72 -8.59 -6.50
C PRO A 35 -14.97 -8.24 -5.70
N SER A 36 -15.10 -6.96 -5.34
CA SER A 36 -16.30 -6.41 -4.69
C SER A 36 -16.70 -7.14 -3.40
N ASN A 37 -15.69 -7.61 -2.66
CA ASN A 37 -15.84 -8.28 -1.37
C ASN A 37 -14.95 -7.61 -0.31
N TYR A 38 -14.82 -6.28 -0.28
CA TYR A 38 -14.11 -5.58 0.80
C TYR A 38 -15.08 -4.78 1.69
N PRO A 39 -14.98 -4.91 3.03
CA PRO A 39 -14.32 -6.01 3.73
C PRO A 39 -14.95 -7.36 3.34
N PRO A 40 -14.22 -8.48 3.44
CA PRO A 40 -14.73 -9.77 3.03
C PRO A 40 -15.91 -10.19 3.89
N SER A 41 -16.95 -10.72 3.23
CA SER A 41 -18.12 -11.26 3.91
C SER A 41 -17.71 -12.44 4.79
N PRO A 42 -18.14 -12.48 6.07
CA PRO A 42 -17.79 -13.57 6.96
C PRO A 42 -18.27 -14.95 6.48
N SER A 43 -17.45 -15.98 6.67
CA SER A 43 -17.86 -17.38 6.50
C SER A 43 -18.63 -17.81 7.74
N LYS A 44 -19.96 -17.97 7.59
CA LYS A 44 -20.83 -18.29 8.73
C LYS A 44 -20.66 -19.73 9.22
N TYR A 45 -20.27 -20.63 8.31
CA TYR A 45 -20.14 -22.06 8.57
C TYR A 45 -18.68 -22.55 8.53
N GLY A 46 -17.72 -21.68 8.24
CA GLY A 46 -16.28 -21.98 8.29
C GLY A 46 -15.72 -22.70 7.07
N ASN A 47 -16.48 -22.84 5.98
CA ASN A 47 -16.06 -23.55 4.77
C ASN A 47 -15.62 -22.60 3.65
N HIS A 48 -15.54 -21.30 3.92
CA HIS A 48 -15.14 -20.29 2.95
C HIS A 48 -13.92 -19.51 3.42
N ARG A 49 -12.95 -19.36 2.52
CA ARG A 49 -11.78 -18.50 2.69
C ARG A 49 -11.67 -17.54 1.50
N CYS A 50 -11.32 -16.28 1.74
CA CYS A 50 -11.05 -15.35 0.65
C CYS A 50 -9.98 -14.31 0.99
N LEU A 51 -9.25 -13.91 -0.05
CA LEU A 51 -8.52 -12.64 -0.14
C LEU A 51 -9.34 -11.66 -1.00
N SER A 52 -9.57 -10.46 -0.48
CA SER A 52 -10.35 -9.42 -1.15
C SER A 52 -9.53 -8.78 -2.27
N GLY A 53 -10.07 -8.80 -3.49
CA GLY A 53 -9.42 -8.18 -4.66
C GLY A 53 -9.96 -6.79 -4.97
N MET A 54 -10.35 -6.58 -6.23
CA MET A 54 -10.82 -5.29 -6.74
C MET A 54 -11.83 -4.61 -5.80
N GLY A 55 -11.48 -3.42 -5.31
CA GLY A 55 -12.25 -2.65 -4.33
C GLY A 55 -11.57 -2.54 -2.95
N THR A 56 -10.56 -3.36 -2.66
CA THR A 56 -9.72 -3.22 -1.45
C THR A 56 -8.87 -1.94 -1.55
N PRO A 57 -8.96 -1.00 -0.58
CA PRO A 57 -8.23 0.25 -0.61
C PRO A 57 -6.79 0.09 -0.13
N ASP A 58 -5.97 1.11 -0.41
CA ASP A 58 -4.72 1.34 0.30
C ASP A 58 -4.98 1.94 1.70
N LEU A 59 -3.93 2.12 2.50
CA LEU A 59 -4.06 2.71 3.83
C LEU A 59 -4.46 4.18 3.81
N LEU A 60 -4.36 4.88 2.67
CA LEU A 60 -4.92 6.22 2.49
C LEU A 60 -6.45 6.19 2.29
N GLY A 61 -7.06 5.00 2.18
CA GLY A 61 -8.50 4.83 1.95
C GLY A 61 -8.90 5.00 0.48
N THR A 62 -7.96 4.87 -0.44
CA THR A 62 -8.13 5.09 -1.88
C THR A 62 -7.87 3.82 -2.69
N TYR A 63 -8.13 3.83 -3.99
CA TYR A 63 -7.87 2.67 -4.88
C TYR A 63 -6.41 2.59 -5.36
N GLY A 64 -5.46 2.93 -4.50
CA GLY A 64 -4.02 2.96 -4.82
C GLY A 64 -3.53 4.36 -5.19
N THR A 65 -3.28 5.20 -4.19
CA THR A 65 -2.68 6.53 -4.39
C THR A 65 -1.18 6.46 -4.25
N TYR A 66 -0.47 6.64 -5.36
CA TYR A 66 0.99 6.76 -5.34
C TYR A 66 1.45 8.15 -4.88
N GLN A 67 2.72 8.26 -4.53
CA GLN A 67 3.35 9.53 -4.16
C GLN A 67 4.63 9.71 -4.99
N HIS A 68 4.72 10.83 -5.71
CA HIS A 68 5.81 11.12 -6.63
C HIS A 68 6.53 12.40 -6.23
N PHE A 69 7.84 12.30 -6.08
CA PHE A 69 8.72 13.35 -5.58
C PHE A 69 9.72 13.74 -6.68
N ALA A 70 9.69 15.00 -7.12
CA ALA A 70 10.57 15.47 -8.19
C ALA A 70 11.11 16.88 -7.96
N GLU A 71 12.34 17.17 -8.39
CA GLU A 71 12.92 18.53 -8.30
C GLU A 71 12.09 19.55 -9.09
N ASP A 72 11.48 19.14 -10.21
CA ASP A 72 10.57 19.94 -11.03
C ASP A 72 9.09 19.82 -10.62
N GLY A 73 8.79 19.16 -9.50
CA GLY A 73 7.43 19.00 -8.95
C GLY A 73 6.79 20.31 -8.44
N PRO A 74 5.52 20.28 -8.01
CA PRO A 74 4.84 21.45 -7.46
C PRO A 74 5.39 21.83 -6.07
N PHE A 75 5.40 23.12 -5.74
CA PHE A 75 5.92 23.62 -4.46
C PHE A 75 5.13 23.09 -3.27
N GLU A 76 3.80 23.09 -3.38
CA GLU A 76 2.90 22.44 -2.43
C GLU A 76 2.51 21.06 -2.98
N THR A 77 2.20 20.12 -2.08
CA THR A 77 1.78 18.79 -2.51
C THR A 77 0.42 18.85 -3.19
N GLU A 78 0.39 18.55 -4.48
CA GLU A 78 -0.83 18.54 -5.27
C GLU A 78 -1.44 17.14 -5.33
N SER A 79 -2.78 17.10 -5.32
CA SER A 79 -3.53 15.87 -5.54
C SER A 79 -3.97 15.80 -7.00
N GLU A 80 -3.67 14.68 -7.64
CA GLU A 80 -4.23 14.31 -8.94
C GLU A 80 -5.05 13.03 -8.81
N GLY A 81 -5.70 12.60 -9.89
CA GLY A 81 -6.50 11.38 -9.89
C GLY A 81 -5.64 10.14 -9.62
N GLY A 82 -5.62 9.66 -8.38
CA GLY A 82 -4.85 8.49 -7.95
C GLY A 82 -3.37 8.75 -7.68
N GLY A 83 -2.96 10.00 -7.50
CA GLY A 83 -1.55 10.35 -7.22
C GLY A 83 -1.39 11.60 -6.36
N LYS A 84 -0.24 11.70 -5.70
CA LYS A 84 0.25 12.91 -5.01
C LYS A 84 1.58 13.31 -5.61
N ARG A 85 1.73 14.58 -5.97
CA ARG A 85 2.98 15.13 -6.52
C ARG A 85 3.54 16.16 -5.56
N SER A 86 4.82 16.05 -5.26
CA SER A 86 5.50 16.94 -4.32
C SER A 86 6.88 17.30 -4.87
N ARG A 87 7.34 18.51 -4.60
CA ARG A 87 8.72 18.89 -4.87
C ARG A 87 9.66 18.33 -3.80
N ILE A 88 10.78 17.78 -4.24
CA ILE A 88 11.94 17.45 -3.39
C ILE A 88 13.03 18.48 -3.64
N TYR A 89 13.67 18.95 -2.56
CA TYR A 89 14.72 19.96 -2.61
C TYR A 89 16.03 19.37 -2.12
N PHE A 90 17.10 19.59 -2.87
CA PHE A 90 18.45 19.18 -2.50
C PHE A 90 19.31 20.38 -2.08
N GLU A 91 20.01 20.21 -0.97
CA GLU A 91 21.14 21.04 -0.57
C GLU A 91 22.41 20.23 -0.85
N ASN A 92 23.12 20.62 -1.91
CA ASN A 92 24.13 19.79 -2.58
C ASN A 92 23.52 18.47 -3.09
N ASP A 93 23.87 17.35 -2.46
CA ASP A 93 23.47 16.00 -2.83
C ASP A 93 22.65 15.30 -1.73
N THR A 94 22.22 16.06 -0.70
CA THR A 94 21.29 15.59 0.34
C THR A 94 19.98 16.37 0.26
N SER A 95 18.85 15.68 0.34
CA SER A 95 17.54 16.33 0.34
C SER A 95 17.24 16.97 1.70
N ARG A 96 16.40 18.01 1.69
CA ARG A 96 15.62 18.36 2.89
C ARG A 96 14.70 17.18 3.26
N PRO A 97 14.22 17.08 4.52
CA PRO A 97 13.23 16.08 4.89
C PRO A 97 12.04 16.12 3.94
N VAL A 98 11.67 14.94 3.42
CA VAL A 98 10.54 14.74 2.51
C VAL A 98 9.49 13.94 3.24
N THR A 99 8.24 14.32 3.10
CA THR A 99 7.13 13.71 3.84
C THR A 99 6.42 12.68 2.97
N LEU A 100 6.41 11.42 3.42
CA LEU A 100 5.55 10.36 2.91
C LEU A 100 4.22 10.39 3.66
N LEU A 101 3.12 10.55 2.93
CA LEU A 101 1.76 10.56 3.48
C LEU A 101 1.32 9.13 3.84
N GLY A 102 0.65 9.02 4.97
CA GLY A 102 0.10 7.78 5.50
C GLY A 102 -1.41 7.80 5.71
N PRO A 103 -1.94 6.78 6.42
CA PRO A 103 -3.34 6.71 6.81
C PRO A 103 -3.82 7.93 7.60
N GLN A 104 -5.12 8.20 7.52
CA GLN A 104 -5.77 9.20 8.36
C GLN A 104 -6.01 8.66 9.77
N ASN A 105 -5.58 9.41 10.78
CA ASN A 105 -5.84 9.15 12.18
C ASN A 105 -7.28 9.55 12.54
N THR A 106 -8.20 8.59 12.43
CA THR A 106 -9.61 8.74 12.81
C THR A 106 -9.86 8.56 14.31
N LEU A 107 -8.82 8.37 15.13
CA LEU A 107 -8.95 8.29 16.59
C LEU A 107 -9.09 9.68 17.24
N LEU A 108 -8.66 10.72 16.52
CA LEU A 108 -8.81 12.12 16.92
C LEU A 108 -10.19 12.66 16.57
N LYS A 109 -10.66 13.65 17.34
CA LYS A 109 -11.92 14.36 17.05
C LYS A 109 -11.90 15.02 15.67
N ASP A 110 -10.76 15.63 15.33
CA ASP A 110 -10.47 16.19 14.02
C ASP A 110 -9.44 15.28 13.34
N PRO A 111 -9.86 14.43 12.38
CA PRO A 111 -8.98 13.42 11.82
C PRO A 111 -7.78 14.03 11.08
N GLN A 112 -6.56 13.68 11.50
CA GLN A 112 -5.31 14.19 10.91
C GLN A 112 -4.62 13.11 10.08
N LYS A 113 -3.87 13.50 9.05
CA LYS A 113 -3.05 12.54 8.30
C LYS A 113 -1.81 12.18 9.12
N THR A 114 -1.47 10.91 9.15
CA THR A 114 -0.15 10.49 9.60
C THR A 114 0.86 10.65 8.48
N THR A 115 2.12 10.85 8.85
CA THR A 115 3.21 11.06 7.91
C THR A 115 4.50 10.44 8.43
N ILE A 116 5.38 10.08 7.51
CA ILE A 116 6.73 9.61 7.81
C ILE A 116 7.69 10.48 7.01
N ASP A 117 8.65 11.12 7.69
CA ASP A 117 9.70 11.85 7.01
C ASP A 117 10.84 10.92 6.60
N PHE A 118 11.42 11.18 5.43
CA PHE A 118 12.59 10.49 4.92
C PHE A 118 13.58 11.48 4.28
N ILE A 119 14.83 11.05 4.18
CA ILE A 119 15.91 11.82 3.58
C ILE A 119 16.48 11.03 2.41
N VAL A 120 16.88 11.74 1.35
CA VAL A 120 17.53 11.15 0.18
C VAL A 120 18.93 11.71 0.02
N HIS A 121 19.92 10.85 -0.13
CA HIS A 121 21.28 11.19 -0.50
C HIS A 121 21.56 10.68 -1.91
N ARG A 122 21.85 11.55 -2.87
CA ARG A 122 22.11 11.15 -4.26
C ARG A 122 23.59 11.12 -4.57
N ASP A 123 24.02 10.17 -5.40
CA ASP A 123 25.32 10.17 -6.05
C ASP A 123 25.10 10.24 -7.57
N LYS A 124 25.35 11.43 -8.13
CA LYS A 124 25.21 11.70 -9.56
C LYS A 124 26.21 10.92 -10.41
N LYS A 125 27.40 10.59 -9.90
CA LYS A 125 28.41 9.81 -10.63
C LYS A 125 28.02 8.33 -10.66
N ALA A 126 27.57 7.80 -9.53
CA ALA A 126 27.16 6.41 -9.42
C ALA A 126 25.74 6.13 -9.97
N GLN A 127 24.98 7.18 -10.32
CA GLN A 127 23.57 7.09 -10.73
C GLN A 127 22.74 6.31 -9.70
N ALA A 128 22.95 6.63 -8.43
CA ALA A 128 22.34 5.95 -7.29
C ALA A 128 21.87 6.95 -6.22
N ALA A 129 20.98 6.50 -5.36
CA ALA A 129 20.59 7.22 -4.15
C ALA A 129 20.42 6.29 -2.96
N VAL A 130 20.68 6.85 -1.79
CA VAL A 130 20.37 6.27 -0.49
C VAL A 130 19.11 6.95 0.05
N ILE A 131 18.14 6.16 0.49
CA ILE A 131 16.91 6.64 1.13
C ILE A 131 16.97 6.19 2.60
N GLU A 132 16.88 7.16 3.51
CA GLU A 132 16.82 6.93 4.96
C GLU A 132 15.39 7.19 5.45
N ILE A 133 14.73 6.15 5.95
CA ILE A 133 13.33 6.20 6.41
C ILE A 133 13.16 5.27 7.62
N GLN A 134 12.65 5.77 8.75
CA GLN A 134 12.38 4.98 9.97
C GLN A 134 13.50 4.01 10.40
N ASN A 135 14.75 4.50 10.49
CA ASN A 135 15.95 3.70 10.82
C ASN A 135 16.29 2.60 9.80
N GLN A 136 15.70 2.64 8.60
CA GLN A 136 16.03 1.78 7.48
C GLN A 136 16.79 2.59 6.43
N THR A 137 17.77 1.94 5.81
CA THR A 137 18.58 2.53 4.73
C THR A 137 18.42 1.67 3.48
N ILE A 138 18.00 2.29 2.39
CA ILE A 138 17.77 1.64 1.09
C ILE A 138 18.71 2.26 0.07
N ILE A 139 19.42 1.43 -0.69
CA ILE A 139 20.26 1.90 -1.79
C ILE A 139 19.60 1.49 -3.09
N LEU A 140 19.31 2.47 -3.96
CA LEU A 140 18.73 2.27 -5.27
C LEU A 140 19.64 2.84 -6.35
N LYS A 141 19.73 2.15 -7.49
CA LYS A 141 20.23 2.75 -8.74
C LYS A 141 19.06 3.25 -9.57
N LYS A 142 19.33 4.16 -10.50
CA LYS A 142 18.35 4.57 -11.50
C LYS A 142 17.70 3.33 -12.16
N GLY A 143 16.38 3.33 -12.26
CA GLY A 143 15.58 2.23 -12.82
C GLY A 143 15.38 1.05 -11.88
N MET A 144 15.68 1.18 -10.58
CA MET A 144 15.49 0.09 -9.61
C MET A 144 14.36 0.38 -8.63
N TRP A 145 13.57 -0.66 -8.37
CA TRP A 145 12.64 -0.74 -7.24
C TRP A 145 13.36 -1.20 -5.97
N SER A 146 12.91 -0.69 -4.83
CA SER A 146 13.22 -1.29 -3.53
C SER A 146 12.47 -2.61 -3.38
N LYS A 147 12.92 -3.43 -2.42
CA LYS A 147 12.06 -4.46 -1.84
C LYS A 147 10.87 -3.81 -1.13
N TRP A 148 9.87 -4.61 -0.77
CA TRP A 148 8.81 -4.15 0.15
C TRP A 148 9.44 -3.65 1.45
N MET A 149 9.11 -2.42 1.81
CA MET A 149 9.52 -1.78 3.06
C MET A 149 8.34 -1.76 4.00
N LYS A 150 8.55 -2.21 5.24
CA LYS A 150 7.57 -2.06 6.32
C LYS A 150 7.72 -0.70 6.98
N LEU A 151 6.61 0.01 7.10
CA LEU A 151 6.52 1.33 7.68
C LEU A 151 5.50 1.33 8.82
N ASN A 152 5.83 2.00 9.91
CA ASN A 152 4.96 2.15 11.07
C ASN A 152 4.43 3.58 11.15
N PHE A 153 3.15 3.78 10.91
CA PHE A 153 2.50 5.08 11.01
C PHE A 153 1.99 5.29 12.43
N GLU A 154 2.60 6.23 13.16
CA GLU A 154 2.21 6.55 14.53
C GLU A 154 0.86 7.28 14.55
N MET A 155 -0.11 6.64 15.19
CA MET A 155 -1.44 7.20 15.47
C MET A 155 -1.43 7.78 16.87
N SER A 156 -1.26 9.09 16.95
CA SER A 156 -1.43 9.83 18.20
C SER A 156 -2.83 9.61 18.78
N THR A 157 -2.91 9.30 20.07
CA THR A 157 -4.19 9.07 20.75
C THR A 157 -4.58 10.26 21.63
N PRO A 158 -5.86 10.42 22.02
CA PRO A 158 -6.25 11.43 22.99
C PRO A 158 -5.43 11.27 24.29
N ALA A 159 -5.06 12.40 24.90
CA ALA A 159 -4.22 12.42 26.10
C ALA A 159 -4.68 11.39 27.14
N LEU A 160 -3.75 10.56 27.63
CA LEU A 160 -3.89 9.42 28.57
C LEU A 160 -3.94 8.00 27.96
N MET A 161 -3.88 7.84 26.63
CA MET A 161 -3.69 6.52 26.00
C MET A 161 -2.30 6.39 25.36
N PRO A 162 -1.74 5.17 25.27
CA PRO A 162 -0.53 4.93 24.49
C PRO A 162 -0.86 5.04 23.00
N ASP A 163 0.05 5.66 22.25
CA ASP A 163 -0.04 5.76 20.80
C ASP A 163 -0.05 4.37 20.16
N LYS A 164 -0.78 4.25 19.04
CA LYS A 164 -0.88 2.99 18.30
C LYS A 164 -0.15 3.13 16.97
N GLY A 165 0.55 2.08 16.56
CA GLY A 165 1.12 1.99 15.23
C GLY A 165 0.12 1.39 14.24
N ILE A 166 0.06 1.92 13.02
CA ILE A 166 -0.51 1.21 11.87
C ILE A 166 0.65 0.73 11.00
N SER A 167 0.77 -0.58 10.82
CA SER A 167 1.77 -1.17 9.93
C SER A 167 1.27 -1.12 8.48
N GLY A 168 2.09 -0.54 7.61
CA GLY A 168 1.89 -0.52 6.17
C GLY A 168 3.14 -0.96 5.43
N ILE A 169 3.00 -1.24 4.14
CA ILE A 169 4.14 -1.54 3.26
C ILE A 169 4.12 -0.66 2.01
N CYS A 170 5.30 -0.26 1.55
CA CYS A 170 5.47 0.45 0.28
C CYS A 170 6.76 0.02 -0.42
N ARG A 171 6.87 0.35 -1.71
CA ARG A 171 8.11 0.29 -2.47
C ARG A 171 8.49 1.67 -2.99
N PHE A 172 9.78 1.91 -3.12
CA PHE A 172 10.34 3.08 -3.78
C PHE A 172 10.90 2.70 -5.14
N TYR A 173 10.74 3.56 -6.14
CA TYR A 173 11.31 3.41 -7.47
C TYR A 173 12.08 4.65 -7.85
N LEU A 174 13.38 4.50 -8.08
CA LEU A 174 14.25 5.61 -8.43
C LEU A 174 14.27 5.79 -9.95
N GLN A 175 13.53 6.78 -10.45
CA GLN A 175 13.36 7.00 -11.89
C GLN A 175 14.53 7.76 -12.50
N GLU A 176 14.99 8.80 -11.80
CA GLU A 176 16.03 9.70 -12.31
C GLU A 176 16.83 10.31 -11.16
N ILE A 177 18.14 10.45 -11.35
CA ILE A 177 19.06 11.11 -10.40
C ILE A 177 19.46 12.51 -10.89
N SER A 178 19.65 12.65 -12.22
CA SER A 178 20.13 13.86 -12.89
C SER A 178 19.74 13.79 -14.38
N PRO A 179 19.42 14.93 -15.05
CA PRO A 179 19.45 16.31 -14.55
C PRO A 179 18.41 16.64 -13.48
N ASN A 180 17.26 15.97 -13.43
CA ASN A 180 16.23 16.20 -12.43
C ASN A 180 16.01 14.93 -11.59
N PHE A 181 16.12 15.03 -10.27
CA PHE A 181 15.83 13.89 -9.42
C PHE A 181 14.32 13.57 -9.44
N ARG A 182 13.97 12.28 -9.59
CA ARG A 182 12.60 11.75 -9.56
C ARG A 182 12.55 10.42 -8.82
N LEU A 183 11.67 10.37 -7.83
CA LEU A 183 11.44 9.20 -6.97
C LEU A 183 9.94 8.96 -6.87
N TYR A 184 9.55 7.72 -7.12
CA TYR A 184 8.18 7.25 -6.97
C TYR A 184 8.07 6.37 -5.73
N ALA A 185 6.99 6.53 -4.97
CA ALA A 185 6.58 5.62 -3.90
C ALA A 185 5.23 5.01 -4.27
N SER A 186 5.15 3.67 -4.19
CA SER A 186 3.91 2.94 -4.42
C SER A 186 2.83 3.36 -3.42
N PRO A 187 1.55 3.03 -3.68
CA PRO A 187 0.53 3.12 -2.66
C PRO A 187 0.95 2.40 -1.37
N VAL A 188 0.56 2.97 -0.23
CA VAL A 188 0.83 2.38 1.09
C VAL A 188 -0.17 1.24 1.30
N ASN A 189 0.29 0.01 1.07
CA ASN A 189 -0.49 -1.20 1.26
C ASN A 189 -0.59 -1.53 2.76
N ALA A 190 -1.58 -2.34 3.14
CA ALA A 190 -1.63 -2.90 4.49
C ALA A 190 -0.47 -3.90 4.65
N ASP A 191 0.16 -3.98 5.82
CA ASP A 191 1.11 -5.04 6.10
C ASP A 191 0.36 -6.38 6.22
N PRO A 192 0.55 -7.36 5.31
CA PRO A 192 -0.20 -8.61 5.36
C PRO A 192 0.18 -9.49 6.56
N THR A 193 1.29 -9.21 7.24
CA THR A 193 1.69 -9.91 8.46
C THR A 193 1.04 -9.34 9.73
N ASP A 194 0.55 -8.10 9.68
CA ASP A 194 -0.20 -7.42 10.75
C ASP A 194 -1.19 -6.41 10.14
N PRO A 195 -2.25 -6.90 9.48
CA PRO A 195 -3.06 -6.05 8.61
C PRO A 195 -3.96 -5.12 9.43
N ALA A 196 -3.77 -3.81 9.27
CA ALA A 196 -4.60 -2.79 9.92
C ALA A 196 -6.04 -2.74 9.39
N ILE A 197 -6.30 -3.35 8.24
CA ILE A 197 -7.62 -3.51 7.64
C ILE A 197 -7.88 -4.99 7.34
N GLN A 198 -9.13 -5.45 7.51
CA GLN A 198 -9.48 -6.84 7.22
C GLN A 198 -9.60 -7.04 5.70
N ILE A 199 -8.55 -7.61 5.09
CA ILE A 199 -8.51 -7.94 3.66
C ILE A 199 -8.79 -9.42 3.37
N THR A 200 -8.78 -10.29 4.37
CA THR A 200 -9.12 -11.71 4.24
C THR A 200 -10.24 -12.15 5.16
N GLU A 201 -10.92 -13.23 4.76
CA GLU A 201 -11.75 -14.06 5.61
C GLU A 201 -11.20 -15.50 5.54
N PRO A 202 -10.94 -16.18 6.66
CA PRO A 202 -10.85 -15.58 7.99
C PRO A 202 -9.64 -14.60 8.07
N PRO A 203 -9.57 -13.72 9.09
CA PRO A 203 -8.51 -12.71 9.21
C PRO A 203 -7.07 -13.26 9.23
N GLU A 204 -6.87 -14.48 9.74
CA GLU A 204 -5.58 -15.17 9.79
C GLU A 204 -5.05 -15.61 8.44
N PHE A 205 -5.93 -15.76 7.43
CA PHE A 205 -5.53 -16.25 6.11
C PHE A 205 -4.48 -15.33 5.44
N CYS A 206 -4.58 -14.02 5.68
CA CYS A 206 -3.60 -13.06 5.19
C CYS A 206 -2.17 -13.36 5.70
N ARG A 207 -2.04 -13.71 6.99
CA ARG A 207 -0.77 -14.06 7.61
C ARG A 207 -0.23 -15.39 7.10
N GLU A 208 -1.10 -16.35 6.79
CA GLU A 208 -0.67 -17.63 6.19
C GLU A 208 -0.04 -17.42 4.80
N ILE A 209 -0.67 -16.61 3.95
CA ILE A 209 -0.12 -16.25 2.63
C ILE A 209 1.21 -15.51 2.81
N ALA A 210 1.26 -14.52 3.69
CA ALA A 210 2.46 -13.71 3.92
C ALA A 210 3.64 -14.54 4.47
N ASN A 211 3.37 -15.53 5.33
CA ASN A 211 4.40 -16.42 5.86
C ASN A 211 5.04 -17.29 4.78
N LYS A 212 4.28 -17.65 3.73
CA LYS A 212 4.76 -18.50 2.64
C LYS A 212 5.39 -17.73 1.50
N LEU A 213 4.79 -16.59 1.11
CA LEU A 213 5.17 -15.82 -0.07
C LEU A 213 5.96 -14.54 0.23
N GLY A 214 6.00 -14.11 1.50
CA GLY A 214 6.52 -12.82 1.90
C GLY A 214 5.48 -11.70 1.75
N LEU A 215 5.96 -10.46 1.71
CA LEU A 215 5.09 -9.29 1.54
C LEU A 215 4.60 -9.21 0.08
N PHE A 216 3.33 -8.88 -0.11
CA PHE A 216 2.66 -8.82 -1.41
C PHE A 216 1.69 -7.64 -1.46
N TYR A 217 1.26 -7.25 -2.67
CA TYR A 217 0.23 -6.22 -2.83
C TYR A 217 -1.08 -6.59 -2.13
N THR A 218 -1.58 -5.72 -1.25
CA THR A 218 -2.88 -5.88 -0.59
C THR A 218 -3.97 -5.00 -1.18
N THR A 219 -3.63 -4.07 -2.07
CA THR A 219 -4.60 -3.23 -2.79
C THR A 219 -5.34 -4.03 -3.85
N GLY A 220 -6.61 -3.70 -4.08
CA GLY A 220 -7.43 -4.41 -5.06
C GLY A 220 -7.06 -4.12 -6.51
N PHE A 221 -6.59 -2.90 -6.80
CA PHE A 221 -5.91 -2.56 -8.05
C PHE A 221 -4.42 -2.48 -7.75
N GLN A 222 -3.63 -3.36 -8.38
CA GLN A 222 -2.22 -3.58 -8.06
C GLN A 222 -1.31 -2.94 -9.12
N GLU A 223 -1.73 -3.00 -10.38
CA GLU A 223 -1.07 -2.27 -11.48
C GLU A 223 -1.34 -0.77 -11.38
N ASP A 224 -0.29 0.05 -11.39
CA ASP A 224 -0.36 1.49 -11.17
C ASP A 224 -0.79 2.26 -12.44
N HIS A 225 -1.96 1.92 -12.99
CA HIS A 225 -2.52 2.55 -14.20
C HIS A 225 -2.67 4.07 -14.05
N LYS A 226 -2.90 4.57 -12.83
CA LYS A 226 -2.96 6.02 -12.56
C LYS A 226 -1.61 6.69 -12.73
N ALA A 227 -0.51 6.05 -12.32
CA ALA A 227 0.83 6.58 -12.54
C ALA A 227 1.15 6.71 -14.03
N LEU A 228 0.74 5.71 -14.83
CA LEU A 228 0.84 5.79 -16.30
C LEU A 228 -0.04 6.91 -16.88
N SER A 229 -1.32 6.95 -16.52
CA SER A 229 -2.28 7.95 -17.02
C SER A 229 -1.85 9.39 -16.73
N ASN A 230 -1.27 9.61 -15.54
CA ASN A 230 -0.80 10.91 -15.09
C ASN A 230 0.63 11.23 -15.58
N LYS A 231 1.23 10.33 -16.38
CA LYS A 231 2.60 10.44 -16.92
C LYS A 231 3.66 10.55 -15.83
N ALA A 232 3.38 9.99 -14.65
CA ALA A 232 4.40 9.72 -13.63
C ALA A 232 5.26 8.53 -14.05
N PHE A 233 4.67 7.56 -14.76
CA PHE A 233 5.39 6.50 -15.46
C PHE A 233 5.42 6.72 -16.97
N THR A 234 6.50 6.26 -17.56
CA THR A 234 6.61 5.86 -18.97
C THR A 234 6.02 4.48 -19.18
N ASP A 235 5.80 4.10 -20.44
CA ASP A 235 5.27 2.77 -20.79
C ASP A 235 6.18 1.65 -20.27
N ASP A 236 7.50 1.80 -20.40
CA ASP A 236 8.47 0.81 -19.91
C ASP A 236 8.45 0.67 -18.39
N GLU A 237 8.32 1.78 -17.65
CA GLU A 237 8.23 1.77 -16.18
C GLU A 237 6.93 1.10 -15.71
N PHE A 238 5.83 1.33 -16.43
CA PHE A 238 4.57 0.67 -16.15
C PHE A 238 4.64 -0.83 -16.42
N VAL A 239 5.22 -1.24 -17.56
CA VAL A 239 5.43 -2.67 -17.87
C VAL A 239 6.26 -3.33 -16.79
N TYR A 240 7.35 -2.70 -16.36
CA TYR A 240 8.20 -3.24 -15.31
C TYR A 240 7.46 -3.38 -13.97
N GLN A 241 6.59 -2.43 -13.61
CA GLN A 241 5.73 -2.56 -12.42
C GLN A 241 4.68 -3.66 -12.57
N ALA A 242 4.05 -3.78 -13.75
CA ALA A 242 3.07 -4.82 -14.05
C ALA A 242 3.68 -6.23 -14.03
N GLU A 243 4.95 -6.39 -14.42
CA GLU A 243 5.69 -7.65 -14.29
C GLU A 243 5.84 -8.09 -12.84
N TYR A 244 6.09 -7.16 -11.90
CA TYR A 244 6.09 -7.48 -10.47
C TYR A 244 4.72 -7.98 -9.99
N VAL A 245 3.65 -7.31 -10.42
CA VAL A 245 2.27 -7.72 -10.07
C VAL A 245 1.97 -9.10 -10.63
N LEU A 246 2.33 -9.35 -11.90
CA LEU A 246 2.14 -10.65 -12.54
C LEU A 246 2.90 -11.76 -11.80
N GLN A 247 4.16 -11.51 -11.41
CA GLN A 247 4.95 -12.49 -10.66
C GLN A 247 4.34 -12.78 -9.29
N GLU A 248 3.84 -11.76 -8.58
CA GLU A 248 3.14 -11.95 -7.30
C GLU A 248 1.83 -12.75 -7.47
N ARG A 249 1.06 -12.49 -8.54
CA ARG A 249 -0.14 -13.27 -8.87
C ARG A 249 0.17 -14.73 -9.23
N ILE A 250 1.25 -14.99 -9.96
CA ILE A 250 1.71 -16.35 -10.26
C ILE A 250 2.11 -17.07 -8.97
N ASN A 251 2.82 -16.39 -8.06
CA ASN A 251 3.17 -16.96 -6.76
C ASN A 251 1.93 -17.29 -5.92
N LEU A 252 0.90 -16.42 -5.96
CA LEU A 252 -0.37 -16.64 -5.28
C LEU A 252 -1.16 -17.81 -5.89
N LEU A 253 -1.16 -17.93 -7.22
CA LEU A 253 -1.75 -19.06 -7.91
C LEU A 253 -1.04 -20.37 -7.52
N ASN A 254 0.29 -20.40 -7.50
CA ASN A 254 1.02 -21.60 -7.09
C ASN A 254 0.73 -21.96 -5.62
N TYR A 255 0.66 -20.96 -4.74
CA TYR A 255 0.22 -21.16 -3.36
C TYR A 255 -1.18 -21.79 -3.29
N ALA A 256 -2.11 -21.31 -4.10
CA ALA A 256 -3.49 -21.81 -4.18
C ALA A 256 -3.61 -23.23 -4.74
N LEU A 257 -2.64 -23.69 -5.53
CA LEU A 257 -2.61 -25.05 -6.07
C LEU A 257 -1.98 -26.05 -5.09
N ASP A 258 -1.09 -25.56 -4.22
CA ASP A 258 -0.36 -26.36 -3.23
C ASP A 258 -1.13 -26.53 -1.90
N ASN A 259 -2.17 -25.73 -1.65
CA ASN A 259 -2.93 -25.67 -0.39
C ASN A 259 -4.44 -25.62 -0.64
#